data_AF-A0A4Q7B0Q8-F1
#
_entry.id   AF-A0A4Q7B0Q8-F1
#
_cell.length_a   1.000
_cell.length_b   1.000
_cell.length_c   1.000
_cell.angle_alpha   90.00
_cell.angle_beta   90.00
_cell.angle_gamma   90.00
#
_symmetry.space_group_name_H-M   'P 1'
#
loop_
_entity.id
_entity.type
_entity.pdbx_description
1 polymer ?
#
loop_
_entity_poly.entity_id
_entity_poly.type
_entity_poly.pdbx_seq_one_letter_code
_entity_poly.pdbx_strand_id
1 'polypeptide(L)' 'MKDGKWLAYRNFEEESDYWELSEITVEIKNGWYWTTDIEHAKCFMDYQDAANFLSKKRGSFWDSAEVKRYKL' A
#
# COMPACT_ATOMS: atom_id res chain seq x y z
N MET A 1 3.44 -7.22 -6.27
CA MET A 1 2.66 -7.00 -7.49
C MET A 1 1.41 -7.84 -7.41
N LYS A 2 0.26 -7.28 -7.80
CA LYS A 2 -1.00 -8.00 -7.93
C LYS A 2 -1.75 -7.38 -9.10
N ASP A 3 -2.15 -8.19 -10.07
CA ASP A 3 -2.90 -7.74 -11.25
C ASP A 3 -2.28 -6.53 -11.98
N GLY A 4 -0.96 -6.53 -12.13
CA GLY A 4 -0.20 -5.43 -12.75
C GLY A 4 -0.01 -4.18 -11.89
N LYS A 5 -0.46 -4.20 -10.63
CA LYS A 5 -0.33 -3.09 -9.66
C LYS A 5 0.76 -3.34 -8.64
N TRP A 6 1.43 -2.26 -8.26
CA TRP A 6 2.43 -2.18 -7.21
C TRP A 6 1.78 -1.95 -5.85
N LEU A 7 2.43 -2.42 -4.79
CA LEU A 7 1.98 -2.17 -3.43
C LEU A 7 2.48 -0.79 -3.01
N ALA A 8 1.61 0.04 -2.44
CA ALA A 8 1.96 1.33 -1.87
C ALA A 8 1.40 1.44 -0.44
N TYR A 9 1.94 2.38 0.32
CA TYR A 9 1.47 2.71 1.67
C TYR A 9 1.16 4.19 1.75
N ARG A 10 0.00 4.54 2.29
CA ARG A 10 -0.37 5.94 2.56
C ARG A 10 -0.46 6.16 4.07
N ASN A 11 0.17 7.24 4.51
CA ASN A 11 -0.07 7.86 5.81
C ASN A 11 -0.73 9.21 5.55
N PHE A 12 -1.96 9.38 6.02
CA PHE A 12 -2.52 10.69 6.30
C PHE A 12 -2.01 11.08 7.69
N GLU A 13 -1.07 12.01 7.73
CA GLU A 13 -0.90 12.85 8.91
C GLU A 13 -2.09 13.80 8.89
N GLU A 14 -2.97 13.62 9.86
CA GLU A 14 -4.13 14.46 10.10
C GLU A 14 -3.61 15.86 10.46
N GLU A 15 -3.51 16.77 9.49
CA GLU A 15 -3.55 18.20 9.80
C GLU A 15 -4.97 18.48 10.29
N SER A 16 -5.14 18.31 11.60
CA SER A 16 -6.35 18.64 12.34
C SER A 16 -6.52 20.16 12.40
N ASP A 17 -6.80 20.77 11.26
CA ASP A 17 -7.40 22.10 11.20
C ASP A 17 -8.88 21.93 10.83
N TYR A 18 -9.68 21.96 11.89
CA TYR A 18 -11.13 22.20 12.00
C TYR A 18 -11.90 22.47 10.70
N TRP A 19 -13.11 21.90 10.58
CA TRP A 19 -14.39 22.57 10.27
C TRP A 19 -15.39 21.59 9.59
N GLU A 20 -16.50 21.34 10.30
CA GLU A 20 -17.77 20.77 9.81
C GLU A 20 -17.78 19.36 9.19
N LEU A 21 -17.91 18.34 10.05
CA LEU A 21 -18.31 16.99 9.66
C LEU A 21 -19.79 16.97 9.24
N SER A 22 -20.10 17.45 8.04
CA SER A 22 -21.30 17.04 7.32
C SER A 22 -21.03 15.69 6.65
N GLU A 23 -21.67 14.64 7.18
CA GLU A 23 -22.06 13.35 6.58
C GLU A 23 -21.41 12.86 5.26
N ILE A 24 -20.11 12.98 5.08
CA ILE A 24 -19.39 12.35 3.97
C ILE A 24 -18.17 11.64 4.56
N THR A 25 -18.36 10.34 4.76
CA THR A 25 -17.35 9.27 4.82
C THR A 25 -15.95 9.66 4.33
N VAL A 26 -15.08 10.08 5.25
CA VAL A 26 -13.62 10.11 5.05
C VAL A 26 -12.97 9.39 6.24
N GLU A 27 -13.36 8.14 6.49
CA GLU A 27 -12.47 7.22 7.19
C GLU A 27 -11.36 6.76 6.22
N ILE A 28 -10.57 7.69 5.69
CA ILE A 28 -9.38 7.34 4.90
C ILE A 28 -8.28 6.97 5.89
N LYS A 29 -8.37 5.76 6.44
CA LYS A 29 -7.37 5.21 7.38
C LYS A 29 -6.05 4.94 6.64
N ASN A 30 -4.95 5.18 7.34
CA ASN A 30 -3.59 4.80 6.94
C ASN A 30 -3.57 3.32 6.54
N GLY A 31 -2.89 2.99 5.44
CA GLY A 31 -2.97 1.61 4.96
C GLY A 31 -2.27 1.29 3.66
N TRP A 32 -2.22 -0.02 3.41
CA TRP A 32 -1.71 -0.62 2.19
C TRP A 32 -2.77 -0.50 1.08
N TYR A 33 -2.32 -0.17 -0.13
CA TYR A 33 -3.17 -0.15 -1.31
C TYR A 33 -2.39 -0.57 -2.56
N TRP A 34 -3.11 -0.99 -3.60
CA TRP A 34 -2.54 -1.40 -4.89
C TRP A 34 -2.66 -0.25 -5.90
N THR A 35 -1.54 0.19 -6.47
CA THR A 35 -1.46 1.33 -7.39
C THR A 35 -0.75 0.96 -8.69
N THR A 36 -1.08 1.63 -9.80
CA THR A 36 -0.30 1.55 -11.05
C THR A 36 0.87 2.52 -11.06
N ASP A 37 0.90 3.48 -10.14
CA ASP A 37 1.96 4.47 -10.00
C ASP A 37 3.18 3.86 -9.31
N ILE A 38 4.27 3.73 -10.06
CA ILE A 38 5.51 3.13 -9.58
C ILE A 38 6.28 4.06 -8.64
N GLU A 39 6.09 5.38 -8.72
CA GLU A 39 6.81 6.35 -7.88
C GLU A 39 6.42 6.22 -6.41
N HIS A 40 5.17 5.81 -6.16
CA HIS A 40 4.62 5.58 -4.83
C HIS A 40 4.74 4.11 -4.38
N ALA A 41 5.36 3.25 -5.19
CA ALA A 41 5.51 1.84 -4.88
C ALA A 41 6.47 1.62 -3.69
N LYS A 42 6.12 0.68 -2.83
CA LYS A 42 7.00 0.20 -1.78
C LYS A 42 8.17 -0.57 -2.38
N CYS A 43 9.35 0.03 -2.26
CA CYS A 43 10.62 -0.63 -2.55
C CYS A 43 11.13 -1.38 -1.31
N PHE A 44 11.82 -2.50 -1.57
CA PHE A 44 12.57 -3.25 -0.58
C PHE A 44 14.03 -3.28 -1.03
N MET A 45 14.95 -3.28 -0.06
CA MET A 45 16.39 -3.30 -0.34
C MET A 45 16.80 -4.60 -1.05
N ASP A 46 16.19 -5.71 -0.66
CA ASP A 46 16.40 -6.99 -1.30
C ASP A 46 15.11 -7.81 -1.43
N TYR A 47 15.24 -8.93 -2.14
CA TYR A 47 14.14 -9.85 -2.38
C TYR A 47 13.70 -10.57 -1.10
N GLN A 48 14.63 -10.87 -0.20
CA GLN A 48 14.35 -11.64 1.01
C GLN A 48 13.45 -10.84 1.96
N ASP A 49 13.72 -9.54 2.10
CA ASP A 49 12.90 -8.60 2.86
C ASP A 49 11.49 -8.48 2.28
N ALA A 50 11.38 -8.35 0.96
CA ALA A 50 10.08 -8.31 0.29
C ALA A 50 9.28 -9.60 0.50
N ALA A 51 9.94 -10.77 0.38
CA ALA A 51 9.31 -12.07 0.59
C ALA A 51 8.88 -12.27 2.05
N ASN A 52 9.74 -11.91 3.00
CA ASN A 52 9.44 -11.96 4.44
C ASN A 52 8.30 -11.01 4.83
N PHE A 53 8.23 -9.84 4.20
CA PHE A 53 7.12 -8.92 4.41
C PHE A 53 5.79 -9.53 3.95
N LEU A 54 5.76 -10.08 2.73
CA LEU A 54 4.56 -10.63 2.13
C LEU A 54 4.09 -11.91 2.83
N SER A 55 5.01 -12.79 3.23
CA SER A 55 4.68 -14.07 3.90
C SER A 55 3.97 -13.89 5.24
N LYS A 56 4.13 -12.72 5.87
CA LYS A 56 3.46 -12.33 7.13
C LYS A 56 2.05 -11.75 6.91
N LYS A 57 1.64 -11.47 5.66
CA LYS A 57 0.34 -10.89 5.36
C LYS A 57 -0.73 -11.95 5.14
N ARG A 58 -1.98 -11.61 5.45
CA ARG A 58 -3.14 -12.51 5.41
C ARG A 58 -4.37 -11.75 4.93
N GLY A 59 -5.31 -12.47 4.30
CA GLY A 59 -6.57 -11.95 3.82
C GLY A 59 -6.57 -11.60 2.33
N SER A 60 -7.77 -11.48 1.77
CA SER A 60 -8.05 -11.36 0.33
C SER A 60 -7.35 -10.19 -0.37
N PHE A 61 -7.01 -9.14 0.38
CA PHE A 61 -6.21 -8.03 -0.11
C PHE A 61 -4.86 -8.50 -0.69
N TRP A 62 -4.23 -9.48 -0.04
CA TRP A 62 -2.90 -10.00 -0.37
C TRP A 62 -2.92 -11.23 -1.28
N ASP A 63 -4.09 -11.80 -1.53
CA ASP A 63 -4.20 -12.99 -2.38
C ASP A 63 -3.64 -12.72 -3.77
N SER A 64 -2.91 -13.68 -4.30
CA SER A 64 -2.19 -13.60 -5.60
C SER A 64 -1.12 -12.51 -5.68
N ALA A 65 -0.76 -11.86 -4.56
CA ALA A 65 0.37 -10.96 -4.56
C ALA A 65 1.69 -11.74 -4.70
N GLU A 66 2.59 -11.20 -5.52
CA GLU A 66 3.91 -11.77 -5.77
C GLU A 66 5.01 -10.72 -5.65
N VAL A 67 6.21 -11.14 -5.25
CA VAL A 67 7.40 -10.27 -5.24
C VAL A 67 8.01 -10.26 -6.64
N LYS A 68 8.08 -9.10 -7.28
CA LYS A 68 8.81 -8.93 -8.55
C LYS A 68 10.07 -8.12 -8.35
N ARG A 69 11.17 -8.61 -8.93
CA ARG A 69 12.37 -7.81 -9.13
C ARG A 69 12.10 -6.86 -10.29
N TYR A 70 12.11 -5.57 -10.01
CA TYR A 70 12.05 -4.56 -11.05
C TYR A 70 13.48 -4.26 -11.49
N LYS A 71 13.73 -4.33 -12.81
CA LYS A 71 14.96 -3.82 -13.43
C LYS A 71 14.54 -2.60 -14.26
N LEU A 72 15.25 -1.49 -14.07
CA LEU A 72 15.13 -0.28 -14.87
C LEU A 72 15.61 -0.54 -16.31
#